data_AF-A0ABD3E5T8-F1
#
_entry.id   AF-A0ABD3E5T8-F1
#
_cell.length_a   1.000
_cell.length_b   1.000
_cell.length_c   1.000
_cell.angle_alpha   90.00
_cell.angle_beta   90.00
_cell.angle_gamma   90.00
#
_symmetry.space_group_name_H-M   'P 1'
#
loop_
_entity.id
_entity.type
_entity.pdbx_description
1 polymer ?
#
loop_
_entity_poly.entity_id
_entity_poly.type
_entity_poly.pdbx_seq_one_letter_code
_entity_poly.pdbx_strand_id
1 'polypeptide(L)'
;MEERCSGSLQKMAKPNDETQIGCRHIISGINDLGDDIIRNIINLLPAVCFASAACVSRSWNSLCNSILLSSPKLSSAVSFNRSLENAVNEVVDKVLSEPIRPHFALASIGPHFSLPAAIQQIDAKLGFRIPVIVNVSEGVIGKDLYTDQFVEVQWEVTDQEAHNSISPEEAVNWGIILTVGFLPGLKAHIVPLLLQQHKGPRRLLVDEFLMDVREAASAVSDSTSPAGIILFADRKADVKPVLQKIAEYAFPEDTFVVGDGGSQFLYRSTNGSNNVRTPDSTCAAVALVFTRDRNKPLGIGETQFHVMLSTGISPVGHTYKAVSVKCNKSSTWLTASRETAREHLDGQTILEEIYDELGDRTQNTPLYIGVTKRRRCSIGMERVRRMQFLEFHEVLGGDEHYLFVNSVGITTVEPFRFYISDSKAALSSCDKVSDDLRYLKLDCDRRKVFGGIIFSCCGRGESFFGKHGVDSAPFLDNFPGVTFGGMYCAGEIGRGKSSLHDPENQGGDICCSEHVYSAVYLVMSYIPPQSE
;
A
#
# COMPACT_ATOMS: atom_id res chain seq x y z
N MET A 1 -2.09 80.96 -52.53
CA MET A 1 -3.13 81.29 -53.51
C MET A 1 -4.29 80.38 -53.22
N GLU A 2 -5.08 80.79 -52.22
CA GLU A 2 -6.31 81.57 -52.41
C GLU A 2 -7.43 80.61 -52.82
N GLU A 3 -8.20 80.11 -51.86
CA GLU A 3 -9.39 80.79 -51.31
C GLU A 3 -10.44 81.14 -52.38
N ARG A 4 -11.61 80.50 -52.30
CA ARG A 4 -12.89 81.11 -51.88
C ARG A 4 -14.01 80.09 -52.14
N CYS A 5 -14.72 79.65 -51.09
CA CYS A 5 -15.92 80.30 -50.51
C CYS A 5 -17.09 80.30 -51.51
N SER A 6 -18.32 79.94 -51.17
CA SER A 6 -19.04 79.82 -49.89
C SER A 6 -20.37 79.12 -50.23
N GLY A 7 -20.89 78.20 -49.44
CA GLY A 7 -21.62 78.43 -48.20
C GLY A 7 -22.63 77.27 -48.05
N SER A 8 -23.36 77.06 -46.97
CA SER A 8 -23.48 77.75 -45.70
C SER A 8 -24.53 76.92 -44.92
N LEU A 9 -24.21 76.56 -43.67
CA LEU A 9 -25.11 76.37 -42.53
C LEU A 9 -26.13 75.19 -42.64
N GLN A 10 -26.36 74.34 -41.64
CA GLN A 10 -26.24 74.46 -40.20
C GLN A 10 -26.50 73.07 -39.56
N LYS A 11 -25.80 72.77 -38.45
CA LYS A 11 -26.24 72.11 -37.18
C LYS A 11 -27.40 71.10 -37.21
N MET A 12 -27.48 70.03 -36.43
CA MET A 12 -26.69 69.41 -35.34
C MET A 12 -27.43 68.09 -35.00
N ALA A 13 -26.66 67.11 -34.49
CA ALA A 13 -27.04 66.09 -33.49
C ALA A 13 -28.06 64.95 -33.82
N LYS A 14 -27.55 63.73 -33.56
CA LYS A 14 -28.11 62.36 -33.53
C LYS A 14 -29.40 62.20 -32.67
N PRO A 15 -30.18 61.11 -32.83
CA PRO A 15 -29.92 59.85 -32.10
C PRO A 15 -30.23 58.52 -32.85
N ASN A 16 -29.47 57.49 -32.45
CA ASN A 16 -29.71 56.04 -32.28
C ASN A 16 -30.73 55.18 -33.07
N ASP A 17 -30.19 53.99 -33.41
CA ASP A 17 -30.69 52.62 -33.20
C ASP A 17 -31.48 51.82 -34.26
N GLU A 18 -30.97 50.59 -34.43
CA GLU A 18 -31.62 49.33 -34.83
C GLU A 18 -32.15 49.22 -36.28
N THR A 19 -31.69 48.28 -37.13
CA THR A 19 -31.77 46.82 -36.97
C THR A 19 -31.02 46.14 -38.13
N GLN A 20 -30.06 45.27 -37.85
CA GLN A 20 -29.63 44.23 -38.80
C GLN A 20 -29.58 42.89 -38.06
N ILE A 21 -30.73 42.22 -38.06
CA ILE A 21 -30.90 40.86 -37.55
C ILE A 21 -30.54 39.90 -38.68
N GLY A 22 -29.68 38.93 -38.38
CA GLY A 22 -29.72 37.65 -39.09
C GLY A 22 -28.42 37.03 -39.59
N CYS A 23 -27.27 37.19 -38.93
CA CYS A 23 -26.18 36.23 -39.13
C CYS A 23 -26.45 34.97 -38.29
N ARG A 24 -26.98 33.94 -38.96
CA ARG A 24 -26.91 32.56 -38.48
C ARG A 24 -25.43 32.23 -38.24
N HIS A 25 -25.01 32.17 -36.97
CA HIS A 25 -23.79 31.46 -36.61
C HIS A 25 -24.00 29.98 -36.91
N ILE A 26 -23.61 29.58 -38.11
CA ILE A 26 -23.40 28.18 -38.44
C ILE A 26 -22.15 27.79 -37.64
N ILE A 27 -22.32 26.95 -36.61
CA ILE A 27 -21.22 26.29 -35.89
C ILE A 27 -20.42 25.55 -36.98
N SER A 28 -19.26 26.08 -37.35
CA SER A 28 -18.50 25.65 -38.52
C SER A 28 -17.50 24.53 -38.20
N GLY A 29 -17.40 24.16 -36.92
CA GLY A 29 -16.73 22.95 -36.46
C GLY A 29 -16.90 22.74 -34.96
N ILE A 30 -16.53 21.55 -34.46
CA ILE A 30 -16.51 21.26 -33.01
C ILE A 30 -15.63 22.25 -32.23
N ASN A 31 -14.68 22.92 -32.90
CA ASN A 31 -13.84 23.97 -32.31
C ASN A 31 -14.60 25.28 -32.00
N ASP A 32 -15.82 25.46 -32.52
CA ASP A 32 -16.69 26.60 -32.19
C ASP A 32 -17.58 26.31 -30.96
N LEU A 33 -17.52 25.10 -30.41
CA LEU A 33 -18.14 24.73 -29.13
C LEU A 33 -17.27 25.32 -28.01
N GLY A 34 -17.84 26.15 -27.14
CA GLY A 34 -17.08 26.78 -26.06
C GLY A 34 -16.32 25.76 -25.19
N ASP A 35 -15.12 26.13 -24.74
CA ASP A 35 -14.18 25.25 -24.00
C ASP A 35 -14.83 24.56 -22.80
N ASP A 36 -15.79 25.21 -22.13
CA ASP A 36 -16.53 24.64 -21.00
C ASP A 36 -17.41 23.44 -21.39
N ILE A 37 -18.02 23.48 -22.57
CA ILE A 37 -18.85 22.39 -23.08
C ILE A 37 -17.97 21.21 -23.46
N ILE A 38 -16.85 21.47 -24.16
CA ILE A 38 -15.87 20.44 -24.52
C ILE A 38 -15.31 19.79 -23.25
N ARG A 39 -14.97 20.59 -22.23
CA ARG A 39 -14.48 20.11 -20.94
C ARG A 39 -15.49 19.16 -20.28
N ASN A 40 -16.77 19.54 -20.24
CA ASN A 40 -17.83 18.71 -19.67
C ASN A 40 -18.01 17.41 -20.43
N ILE A 41 -17.95 17.42 -21.76
CA ILE A 41 -18.03 16.20 -22.58
C ILE A 41 -16.84 15.29 -22.29
N ILE A 42 -15.63 15.84 -22.31
CA ILE A 42 -14.39 15.07 -22.11
C ILE A 42 -14.34 14.46 -20.69
N ASN A 43 -14.83 15.16 -19.67
CA ASN A 43 -14.88 14.66 -18.29
C ASN A 43 -15.75 13.42 -18.12
N LEU A 44 -16.69 13.17 -19.04
CA LEU A 44 -17.59 12.02 -19.01
C LEU A 44 -17.07 10.83 -19.83
N LEU A 45 -15.91 10.96 -20.48
CA LEU A 45 -15.37 9.91 -21.32
C LEU A 45 -14.68 8.81 -20.48
N PRO A 46 -14.85 7.53 -20.82
CA PRO A 46 -13.98 6.47 -20.31
C PRO A 46 -12.52 6.75 -20.63
N ALA A 47 -11.60 6.23 -19.82
CA ALA A 47 -10.17 6.54 -19.93
C ALA A 47 -9.59 6.28 -21.33
N VAL A 48 -10.04 5.21 -22.01
CA VAL A 48 -9.58 4.86 -23.36
C VAL A 48 -10.04 5.90 -24.39
N CYS A 49 -11.31 6.31 -24.32
CA CYS A 49 -11.86 7.36 -25.19
C CYS A 49 -11.22 8.71 -24.88
N PHE A 50 -10.98 9.01 -23.60
CA PHE A 50 -10.29 10.20 -23.14
C PHE A 50 -8.85 10.27 -23.67
N ALA A 51 -8.11 9.15 -23.63
CA ALA A 51 -6.76 9.08 -24.18
C ALA A 51 -6.75 9.35 -25.70
N SER A 52 -7.75 8.83 -26.41
CA SER A 52 -7.92 9.10 -27.85
C SER A 52 -8.24 10.57 -28.10
N ALA A 53 -9.12 11.17 -27.29
CA ALA A 53 -9.46 12.58 -27.34
C ALA A 53 -8.22 13.49 -27.14
N ALA A 54 -7.33 13.13 -26.22
CA ALA A 54 -6.07 13.84 -26.00
C ALA A 54 -5.11 13.82 -27.20
N CYS A 55 -5.32 12.95 -28.19
CA CYS A 55 -4.50 12.85 -29.39
C CYS A 55 -5.08 13.59 -30.61
N VAL A 56 -6.30 14.13 -30.52
CA VAL A 56 -7.00 14.76 -31.67
C VAL A 56 -6.33 16.05 -32.13
N SER A 57 -5.97 16.93 -31.20
CA SER A 57 -5.31 18.21 -31.51
C SER A 57 -4.52 18.73 -30.31
N ARG A 58 -3.67 19.75 -30.52
CA ARG A 58 -2.93 20.40 -29.42
C ARG A 58 -3.86 21.04 -28.38
N SER A 59 -4.97 21.64 -28.83
CA SER A 59 -5.96 22.24 -27.92
C SER A 59 -6.63 21.18 -27.05
N TRP A 60 -7.12 20.09 -27.66
CA TRP A 60 -7.71 18.96 -26.94
C TRP A 60 -6.71 18.29 -25.99
N ASN A 61 -5.46 18.11 -26.42
CA ASN A 61 -4.39 17.61 -25.58
C ASN A 61 -4.18 18.50 -24.35
N SER A 62 -4.13 19.82 -24.53
CA SER A 62 -3.95 20.78 -23.44
C SER A 62 -5.14 20.74 -22.47
N LEU A 63 -6.37 20.65 -22.98
CA LEU A 63 -7.57 20.56 -22.16
C LEU A 63 -7.62 19.25 -21.37
N CYS A 64 -7.32 18.12 -22.03
CA CYS A 64 -7.22 16.81 -21.38
C CYS A 64 -6.13 16.78 -20.31
N ASN A 65 -4.96 17.37 -20.59
CA ASN A 65 -3.90 17.50 -19.59
C ASN A 65 -4.35 18.41 -18.44
N SER A 66 -5.04 19.52 -18.69
CA SER A 66 -5.59 20.37 -17.63
C SER A 66 -6.58 19.59 -16.75
N ILE A 67 -7.47 18.78 -17.35
CA ILE A 67 -8.40 17.91 -16.63
C ILE A 67 -7.63 16.91 -15.76
N LEU A 68 -6.68 16.17 -16.34
CA LEU A 68 -5.92 15.16 -15.60
C LEU A 68 -5.05 15.81 -14.51
N LEU A 69 -4.30 16.85 -14.84
CA LEU A 69 -3.37 17.52 -13.93
C LEU A 69 -4.08 18.29 -12.79
N SER A 70 -5.39 18.50 -12.88
CA SER A 70 -6.14 19.24 -11.87
C SER A 70 -6.16 18.55 -10.50
N SER A 71 -6.13 17.21 -10.44
CA SER A 71 -6.09 16.49 -9.17
C SER A 71 -5.59 15.04 -9.33
N PRO A 72 -4.89 14.50 -8.31
CA PRO A 72 -4.62 13.07 -8.23
C PRO A 72 -5.93 12.27 -8.14
N LYS A 73 -5.86 11.02 -8.56
CA LYS A 73 -6.99 10.09 -8.54
C LYS A 73 -6.55 8.68 -8.21
N LEU A 74 -7.35 8.01 -7.38
CA LEU A 74 -7.27 6.58 -7.15
C LEU A 74 -8.58 5.93 -7.62
N SER A 75 -8.47 4.82 -8.33
CA SER A 75 -9.59 4.02 -8.81
C SER A 75 -9.39 2.57 -8.37
N SER A 76 -10.43 1.93 -7.85
CA SER A 76 -10.35 0.54 -7.37
C SER A 76 -11.68 -0.17 -7.58
N ALA A 77 -11.63 -1.47 -7.87
CA ALA A 77 -12.81 -2.30 -8.07
C ALA A 77 -12.51 -3.76 -7.74
N VAL A 78 -13.52 -4.45 -7.20
CA VAL A 78 -13.50 -5.88 -6.89
C VAL A 78 -14.44 -6.63 -7.82
N SER A 79 -14.02 -7.78 -8.34
CA SER A 79 -14.87 -8.76 -9.00
C SER A 79 -14.66 -10.14 -8.39
N PHE A 80 -15.77 -10.88 -8.23
CA PHE A 80 -15.80 -12.28 -7.80
C PHE A 80 -16.18 -13.23 -8.95
N ASN A 81 -16.05 -12.79 -10.20
CA ASN A 81 -16.32 -13.65 -11.35
C ASN A 81 -15.34 -14.84 -11.35
N ARG A 82 -15.84 -16.07 -11.53
CA ARG A 82 -15.01 -17.29 -11.52
C ARG A 82 -14.08 -17.41 -12.73
N SER A 83 -14.40 -16.73 -13.83
CA SER A 83 -13.51 -16.66 -14.99
C SER A 83 -12.52 -15.52 -14.82
N LEU A 84 -11.23 -15.84 -14.80
CA LEU A 84 -10.16 -14.83 -14.69
C LEU A 84 -10.28 -13.75 -15.78
N GLU A 85 -10.58 -14.16 -17.02
CA GLU A 85 -10.74 -13.22 -18.13
C GLU A 85 -11.88 -12.23 -17.90
N ASN A 86 -13.04 -12.74 -17.48
CA ASN A 86 -14.18 -11.88 -17.18
C ASN A 86 -13.91 -11.00 -15.96
N ALA A 87 -13.32 -11.56 -14.91
CA ALA A 87 -12.97 -10.83 -13.70
C ALA A 87 -12.00 -9.67 -13.99
N VAL A 88 -10.95 -9.92 -14.79
CA VAL A 88 -10.00 -8.89 -15.24
C VAL A 88 -10.69 -7.85 -16.11
N ASN A 89 -11.52 -8.26 -17.08
CA ASN A 89 -12.26 -7.32 -17.92
C ASN A 89 -13.16 -6.42 -17.09
N GLU A 90 -13.93 -6.98 -16.16
CA GLU A 90 -14.82 -6.24 -15.26
C GLU A 90 -14.07 -5.20 -14.45
N VAL A 91 -13.02 -5.61 -13.71
CA VAL A 91 -12.28 -4.65 -12.87
C VAL A 91 -11.54 -3.61 -13.70
N VAL A 92 -10.98 -3.96 -14.86
CA VAL A 92 -10.31 -2.99 -15.74
C VAL A 92 -11.30 -1.99 -16.31
N ASP A 93 -12.43 -2.44 -16.84
CA ASP A 93 -13.46 -1.57 -17.42
C ASP A 93 -14.02 -0.62 -16.36
N LYS A 94 -14.17 -1.09 -15.11
CA LYS A 94 -14.59 -0.25 -14.00
C LYS A 94 -13.55 0.75 -13.56
N VAL A 95 -12.28 0.35 -13.38
CA VAL A 95 -11.27 1.33 -12.93
C VAL A 95 -10.95 2.39 -13.99
N LEU A 96 -11.20 2.07 -15.27
CA LEU A 96 -11.05 2.95 -16.43
C LEU A 96 -12.36 3.59 -16.90
N SER A 97 -13.46 3.46 -16.15
CA SER A 97 -14.78 3.98 -16.54
C SER A 97 -14.83 5.50 -16.59
N GLU A 98 -13.93 6.16 -15.87
CA GLU A 98 -13.77 7.61 -15.84
C GLU A 98 -12.35 8.00 -16.30
N PRO A 99 -12.12 9.27 -16.69
CA PRO A 99 -10.80 9.73 -17.08
C PRO A 99 -9.74 9.47 -15.98
N ILE A 100 -8.72 8.69 -16.32
CA ILE A 100 -7.52 8.48 -15.52
C ILE A 100 -6.35 8.12 -16.44
N ARG A 101 -5.16 8.61 -16.12
CA ARG A 101 -3.91 8.20 -16.78
C ARG A 101 -3.08 7.41 -15.78
N PRO A 102 -3.12 6.07 -15.77
CA PRO A 102 -2.46 5.28 -14.74
C PRO A 102 -0.95 5.60 -14.62
N HIS A 103 -0.48 5.84 -13.40
CA HIS A 103 0.94 5.91 -13.05
C HIS A 103 1.45 4.61 -12.44
N PHE A 104 0.56 3.82 -11.83
CA PHE A 104 0.84 2.47 -11.35
C PHE A 104 -0.46 1.67 -11.28
N ALA A 105 -0.35 0.35 -11.19
CA ALA A 105 -1.46 -0.50 -10.81
C ALA A 105 -1.00 -1.63 -9.86
N LEU A 106 -1.89 -1.97 -8.93
CA LEU A 106 -1.75 -3.08 -8.00
C LEU A 106 -2.96 -3.99 -8.20
N ALA A 107 -2.73 -5.28 -8.34
CA ALA A 107 -3.80 -6.26 -8.41
C ALA A 107 -3.57 -7.37 -7.38
N SER A 108 -4.60 -7.72 -6.62
CA SER A 108 -4.57 -8.86 -5.71
C SER A 108 -5.61 -9.86 -6.15
N ILE A 109 -5.19 -11.10 -6.35
CA ILE A 109 -6.02 -12.19 -6.86
C ILE A 109 -6.18 -13.29 -5.82
N GLY A 110 -7.32 -13.99 -5.88
CA GLY A 110 -7.56 -15.21 -5.14
C GLY A 110 -6.65 -16.36 -5.59
N PRO A 111 -6.41 -17.36 -4.72
CA PRO A 111 -5.43 -18.42 -4.94
C PRO A 111 -5.78 -19.35 -6.11
N HIS A 112 -7.04 -19.39 -6.55
CA HIS A 112 -7.44 -20.20 -7.73
C HIS A 112 -7.09 -19.55 -9.06
N PHE A 113 -6.70 -18.27 -9.07
CA PHE A 113 -6.28 -17.61 -10.29
C PHE A 113 -4.79 -17.79 -10.57
N SER A 114 -4.47 -18.09 -11.82
CA SER A 114 -3.09 -18.20 -12.29
C SER A 114 -2.45 -16.81 -12.37
N LEU A 115 -1.44 -16.59 -11.53
CA LEU A 115 -0.69 -15.35 -11.46
C LEU A 115 -0.05 -14.92 -12.80
N PRO A 116 0.60 -15.83 -13.58
CA PRO A 116 1.08 -15.49 -14.93
C PRO A 116 -0.04 -15.11 -15.91
N ALA A 117 -1.20 -15.76 -15.83
CA ALA A 117 -2.32 -15.44 -16.71
C ALA A 117 -2.93 -14.07 -16.36
N ALA A 118 -3.05 -13.76 -15.07
CA ALA A 118 -3.60 -12.51 -14.57
C ALA A 118 -2.75 -11.30 -15.04
N ILE A 119 -1.43 -11.35 -14.84
CA ILE A 119 -0.55 -10.25 -15.27
C ILE A 119 -0.57 -10.06 -16.80
N GLN A 120 -0.62 -11.15 -17.56
CA GLN A 120 -0.71 -11.08 -19.02
C GLN A 120 -2.01 -10.38 -19.49
N GLN A 121 -3.15 -10.71 -18.87
CA GLN A 121 -4.43 -10.11 -19.23
C GLN A 121 -4.51 -8.63 -18.81
N ILE A 122 -4.00 -8.29 -17.62
CA ILE A 122 -3.91 -6.90 -17.15
C ILE A 122 -3.01 -6.08 -18.08
N ASP A 123 -1.87 -6.63 -18.48
CA ASP A 123 -0.93 -5.97 -19.40
C ASP A 123 -1.52 -5.73 -20.78
N ALA A 124 -2.30 -6.67 -21.29
CA ALA A 124 -3.00 -6.52 -22.57
C ALA A 124 -3.97 -5.33 -22.58
N LYS A 125 -4.48 -4.93 -21.41
CA LYS A 125 -5.47 -3.84 -21.28
C LYS A 125 -4.89 -2.51 -20.82
N LEU A 126 -3.99 -2.51 -19.82
CA LEU A 126 -3.36 -1.29 -19.31
C LEU A 126 -2.16 -0.86 -20.17
N GLY A 127 -1.52 -1.80 -20.87
CA GLY A 127 -0.33 -1.58 -21.66
C GLY A 127 0.98 -1.67 -20.85
N PHE A 128 2.09 -1.87 -21.55
CA PHE A 128 3.38 -2.24 -20.95
C PHE A 128 4.17 -1.11 -20.27
N ARG A 129 3.66 0.12 -20.24
CA ARG A 129 4.40 1.30 -19.73
C ARG A 129 4.09 1.65 -18.28
N ILE A 130 3.06 1.05 -17.67
CA ILE A 130 2.62 1.39 -16.31
C ILE A 130 3.22 0.37 -15.35
N PRO A 131 3.97 0.69 -14.30
CA PRO A 131 4.42 -0.34 -13.36
C PRO A 131 3.23 -1.11 -12.76
N VAL A 132 3.26 -2.44 -12.83
CA VAL A 132 2.20 -3.34 -12.32
C VAL A 132 2.81 -4.34 -11.35
N ILE A 133 2.15 -4.54 -10.21
CA ILE A 133 2.38 -5.68 -9.31
C ILE A 133 1.08 -6.45 -9.21
N VAL A 134 1.16 -7.76 -9.42
CA VAL A 134 0.05 -8.70 -9.17
C VAL A 134 0.50 -9.64 -8.07
N ASN A 135 -0.31 -9.82 -7.03
CA ASN A 135 -0.03 -10.76 -5.96
C ASN A 135 -1.22 -11.68 -5.66
N VAL A 136 -0.93 -12.84 -5.08
CA VAL A 136 -1.95 -13.72 -4.50
C VAL A 136 -2.16 -13.28 -3.06
N SER A 137 -3.36 -12.81 -2.72
CA SER A 137 -3.72 -12.39 -1.37
C SER A 137 -4.51 -13.47 -0.63
N GLU A 138 -4.67 -13.31 0.68
CA GLU A 138 -5.55 -14.13 1.54
C GLU A 138 -7.00 -13.62 1.57
N GLY A 139 -7.26 -12.55 0.83
CA GLY A 139 -8.56 -11.91 0.75
C GLY A 139 -8.47 -10.55 0.07
N VAL A 140 -9.62 -9.94 -0.22
CA VAL A 140 -9.73 -8.63 -0.85
C VAL A 140 -10.64 -7.71 -0.04
N ILE A 141 -10.31 -6.42 -0.08
CA ILE A 141 -11.01 -5.36 0.64
C ILE A 141 -11.28 -4.25 -0.37
N GLY A 142 -12.53 -4.03 -0.76
CA GLY A 142 -12.82 -3.06 -1.82
C GLY A 142 -14.29 -2.93 -2.17
N LYS A 143 -14.58 -2.09 -3.15
CA LYS A 143 -15.94 -1.87 -3.66
C LYS A 143 -16.29 -2.96 -4.69
N ASP A 144 -17.30 -3.76 -4.40
CA ASP A 144 -17.83 -4.74 -5.33
C ASP A 144 -18.49 -4.04 -6.53
N LEU A 145 -18.18 -4.54 -7.71
CA LEU A 145 -18.57 -3.94 -8.98
C LEU A 145 -20.08 -4.02 -9.24
N TYR A 146 -20.74 -5.07 -8.75
CA TYR A 146 -22.16 -5.32 -9.01
C TYR A 146 -23.10 -4.69 -7.99
N THR A 147 -22.75 -4.81 -6.70
CA THR A 147 -23.58 -4.28 -5.61
C THR A 147 -23.28 -2.82 -5.32
N ASP A 148 -22.13 -2.30 -5.78
CA ASP A 148 -21.59 -0.99 -5.39
C ASP A 148 -21.39 -0.86 -3.87
N GLN A 149 -21.40 -1.98 -3.14
CA GLN A 149 -21.15 -2.04 -1.72
C GLN A 149 -19.68 -2.34 -1.43
N PHE A 150 -19.22 -1.88 -0.29
CA PHE A 150 -17.88 -2.20 0.18
C PHE A 150 -17.89 -3.59 0.82
N VAL A 151 -16.91 -4.42 0.47
CA VAL A 151 -16.81 -5.80 0.92
C VAL A 151 -15.42 -6.09 1.48
N GLU A 152 -15.40 -6.87 2.55
CA GLU A 152 -14.22 -7.51 3.12
C GLU A 152 -14.42 -9.02 2.97
N VAL A 153 -13.66 -9.65 2.08
CA VAL A 153 -13.79 -11.09 1.80
C VAL A 153 -12.45 -11.76 2.01
N GLN A 154 -12.42 -12.69 2.95
CA GLN A 154 -11.29 -13.58 3.20
C GLN A 154 -11.51 -14.90 2.46
N TRP A 155 -10.42 -15.47 1.96
CA TRP A 155 -10.46 -16.79 1.31
C TRP A 155 -10.52 -17.87 2.38
N GLU A 156 -11.27 -18.94 2.11
CA GLU A 156 -11.28 -20.11 2.96
C GLU A 156 -9.95 -20.85 2.80
N VAL A 157 -9.13 -20.82 3.87
CA VAL A 157 -7.96 -21.65 4.00
C VAL A 157 -8.45 -23.08 4.21
N THR A 158 -8.51 -23.85 3.12
CA THR A 158 -8.62 -25.30 3.26
C THR A 158 -7.25 -25.79 3.71
N ASP A 159 -7.09 -25.99 5.02
CA ASP A 159 -6.03 -26.86 5.51
C ASP A 159 -6.16 -28.18 4.74
N GLN A 160 -5.10 -28.60 4.05
CA GLN A 160 -5.09 -29.82 3.24
C GLN A 160 -5.31 -31.11 4.07
N GLU A 161 -5.73 -31.01 5.34
CA GLU A 161 -5.99 -32.12 6.25
C GLU A 161 -7.38 -32.08 6.92
N ALA A 162 -8.24 -31.10 6.62
CA ALA A 162 -9.62 -31.13 7.09
C ALA A 162 -10.47 -32.01 6.15
N HIS A 163 -10.50 -33.32 6.43
CA HIS A 163 -11.52 -34.23 5.91
C HIS A 163 -12.90 -33.85 6.43
N ASN A 164 -13.50 -32.77 5.91
CA ASN A 164 -14.94 -32.56 5.96
C ASN A 164 -15.38 -31.80 4.69
N SER A 165 -16.36 -32.39 4.04
CA SER A 165 -16.91 -32.06 2.74
C SER A 165 -17.54 -30.66 2.69
N ILE A 166 -16.77 -29.65 2.27
CA ILE A 166 -17.34 -28.48 1.61
C ILE A 166 -17.23 -28.74 0.11
N SER A 167 -18.32 -28.59 -0.61
CA SER A 167 -18.32 -28.76 -2.05
C SER A 167 -17.38 -27.72 -2.69
N PRO A 168 -16.54 -28.07 -3.69
CA PRO A 168 -15.68 -27.10 -4.39
C PRO A 168 -16.44 -25.94 -5.05
N GLU A 169 -17.77 -26.03 -5.12
CA GLU A 169 -18.66 -25.06 -5.76
C GLU A 169 -19.04 -23.88 -4.84
N GLU A 170 -18.80 -23.96 -3.52
CA GLU A 170 -19.18 -22.92 -2.55
C GLU A 170 -18.00 -22.09 -2.01
N ALA A 171 -16.75 -22.57 -2.12
CA ALA A 171 -15.59 -21.83 -1.61
C ALA A 171 -15.33 -20.53 -2.40
N VAL A 172 -15.44 -19.38 -1.72
CA VAL A 172 -15.25 -18.01 -2.27
C VAL A 172 -13.76 -17.69 -2.46
N ASN A 173 -13.01 -18.59 -3.08
CA ASN A 173 -11.56 -18.43 -3.31
C ASN A 173 -11.26 -17.81 -4.69
N TRP A 174 -12.28 -17.16 -5.26
CA TRP A 174 -12.26 -16.52 -6.57
C TRP A 174 -12.53 -15.04 -6.37
N GLY A 175 -11.56 -14.22 -6.68
CA GLY A 175 -11.73 -12.78 -6.61
C GLY A 175 -10.50 -12.06 -7.12
N ILE A 176 -10.72 -10.85 -7.62
CA ILE A 176 -9.66 -9.93 -8.02
C ILE A 176 -10.06 -8.54 -7.56
N ILE A 177 -9.10 -7.84 -6.96
CA ILE A 177 -9.15 -6.39 -6.80
C ILE A 177 -8.08 -5.78 -7.68
N LEU A 178 -8.45 -4.74 -8.44
CA LEU A 178 -7.50 -3.93 -9.19
C LEU A 178 -7.57 -2.50 -8.65
N THR A 179 -6.41 -1.95 -8.29
CA THR A 179 -6.26 -0.56 -7.86
C THR A 179 -5.30 0.16 -8.78
N VAL A 180 -5.74 1.29 -9.33
CA VAL A 180 -4.99 2.11 -10.28
C VAL A 180 -4.88 3.53 -9.74
N GLY A 181 -3.66 4.07 -9.72
CA GLY A 181 -3.42 5.43 -9.23
C GLY A 181 -2.82 6.34 -10.28
N PHE A 182 -3.29 7.58 -10.31
CA PHE A 182 -2.70 8.70 -11.03
C PHE A 182 -2.27 9.76 -10.00
N LEU A 183 -0.96 9.95 -9.88
CA LEU A 183 -0.34 10.82 -8.89
C LEU A 183 0.51 11.89 -9.60
N PRO A 184 -0.06 13.04 -10.01
CA PRO A 184 0.69 14.09 -10.67
C PRO A 184 1.77 14.64 -9.71
N GLY A 185 2.95 14.93 -10.27
CA GLY A 185 4.12 15.33 -9.49
C GLY A 185 4.92 14.17 -8.87
N LEU A 186 4.47 12.92 -9.03
CA LEU A 186 5.21 11.72 -8.64
C LEU A 186 5.48 10.82 -9.84
N LYS A 187 6.60 10.10 -9.80
CA LYS A 187 6.87 8.93 -10.65
C LYS A 187 6.79 7.67 -9.82
N ALA A 188 6.34 6.59 -10.44
CA ALA A 188 6.32 5.26 -9.84
C ALA A 188 7.25 4.33 -10.62
N HIS A 189 8.07 3.57 -9.91
CA HIS A 189 9.03 2.62 -10.48
C HIS A 189 9.05 1.33 -9.68
N ILE A 190 9.45 0.23 -10.33
CA ILE A 190 9.61 -1.06 -9.66
C ILE A 190 11.08 -1.37 -9.46
N VAL A 191 11.46 -1.69 -8.24
CA VAL A 191 12.80 -2.13 -7.85
C VAL A 191 12.71 -3.50 -7.18
N PRO A 192 13.31 -4.57 -7.74
CA PRO A 192 13.29 -5.89 -7.14
C PRO A 192 14.41 -6.09 -6.11
N LEU A 193 14.11 -6.77 -5.01
CA LEU A 193 15.08 -7.34 -4.09
C LEU A 193 15.45 -8.74 -4.57
N LEU A 194 16.74 -8.96 -4.85
CA LEU A 194 17.24 -10.22 -5.38
C LEU A 194 17.92 -11.08 -4.30
N LEU A 195 17.82 -12.40 -4.47
CA LEU A 195 18.56 -13.41 -3.71
C LEU A 195 19.82 -13.81 -4.46
N GLN A 196 20.96 -13.81 -3.76
CA GLN A 196 22.20 -14.34 -4.28
C GLN A 196 22.23 -15.88 -4.13
N GLN A 197 22.39 -16.61 -5.24
CA GLN A 197 22.41 -18.08 -5.24
C GLN A 197 23.81 -18.72 -5.37
N HIS A 198 24.87 -17.97 -5.72
CA HIS A 198 26.20 -18.54 -5.93
C HIS A 198 27.17 -18.36 -4.75
N LYS A 199 27.82 -19.47 -4.36
CA LYS A 199 28.89 -19.61 -3.34
C LYS A 199 28.52 -19.16 -1.91
N GLY A 200 27.63 -19.90 -1.25
CA GLY A 200 27.41 -19.78 0.20
C GLY A 200 25.94 -19.92 0.61
N PRO A 201 25.60 -19.63 1.89
CA PRO A 201 24.21 -19.55 2.32
C PRO A 201 23.47 -18.44 1.54
N ARG A 202 22.23 -18.72 1.13
CA ARG A 202 21.36 -17.77 0.44
C ARG A 202 21.30 -16.45 1.23
N ARG A 203 21.61 -15.34 0.57
CA ARG A 203 21.64 -14.02 1.21
C ARG A 203 20.85 -13.01 0.38
N LEU A 204 20.05 -12.21 1.06
CA LEU A 204 19.37 -11.06 0.47
C LEU A 204 20.38 -9.97 0.14
N LEU A 205 20.32 -9.44 -1.08
CA LEU A 205 21.16 -8.34 -1.55
C LEU A 205 20.59 -6.99 -1.08
N VAL A 206 20.47 -6.83 0.24
CA VAL A 206 19.78 -5.68 0.85
C VAL A 206 20.46 -4.36 0.53
N ASP A 207 21.80 -4.29 0.59
CA ASP A 207 22.52 -3.05 0.32
C ASP A 207 22.41 -2.62 -1.15
N GLU A 208 22.48 -3.57 -2.08
CA GLU A 208 22.29 -3.33 -3.52
C GLU A 208 20.88 -2.83 -3.81
N PHE A 209 19.87 -3.51 -3.26
CA PHE A 209 18.48 -3.08 -3.37
C PHE A 209 18.27 -1.63 -2.87
N LEU A 210 18.86 -1.25 -1.74
CA LEU A 210 18.73 0.12 -1.22
C LEU A 210 19.46 1.15 -2.10
N MET A 211 20.58 0.76 -2.73
CA MET A 211 21.26 1.62 -3.71
C MET A 211 20.43 1.76 -4.99
N ASP A 212 19.81 0.70 -5.48
CA ASP A 212 18.93 0.74 -6.65
C ASP A 212 17.72 1.65 -6.41
N VAL A 213 17.14 1.61 -5.21
CA VAL A 213 16.06 2.54 -4.82
C VAL A 213 16.55 3.99 -4.82
N ARG A 214 17.75 4.26 -4.28
CA ARG A 214 18.35 5.60 -4.27
C ARG A 214 18.67 6.10 -5.68
N GLU A 215 19.16 5.22 -6.55
CA GLU A 215 19.45 5.52 -7.95
C GLU A 215 18.15 5.83 -8.71
N ALA A 216 17.12 5.00 -8.53
CA ALA A 216 15.80 5.23 -9.11
C ALA A 216 15.18 6.57 -8.67
N ALA A 217 15.36 6.95 -7.39
CA ALA A 217 14.94 8.26 -6.89
C ALA A 217 15.73 9.41 -7.53
N SER A 218 17.06 9.31 -7.54
CA SER A 218 17.96 10.35 -8.07
C SER A 218 17.81 10.56 -9.58
N ALA A 219 17.37 9.55 -10.32
CA ALA A 219 17.17 9.65 -11.77
C ALA A 219 16.05 10.63 -12.16
N VAL A 220 15.05 10.80 -11.29
CA VAL A 220 13.84 11.59 -11.58
C VAL A 220 13.55 12.71 -10.56
N SER A 221 14.28 12.73 -9.45
CA SER A 221 14.12 13.70 -8.35
C SER A 221 15.43 14.42 -8.07
N ASP A 222 15.34 15.56 -7.37
CA ASP A 222 16.52 16.27 -6.83
C ASP A 222 16.97 15.66 -5.47
N SER A 223 16.27 14.63 -4.99
CA SER A 223 16.57 13.89 -3.76
C SER A 223 16.90 12.43 -4.07
N THR A 224 17.81 11.85 -3.28
CA THR A 224 18.10 10.41 -3.28
C THR A 224 17.07 9.59 -2.49
N SER A 225 16.15 10.27 -1.77
CA SER A 225 15.13 9.62 -0.95
C SER A 225 13.79 9.57 -1.68
N PRO A 226 13.12 8.41 -1.72
CA PRO A 226 11.78 8.29 -2.29
C PRO A 226 10.75 8.98 -1.38
N ALA A 227 9.62 9.38 -1.97
CA ALA A 227 8.43 9.81 -1.24
C ALA A 227 7.79 8.64 -0.47
N GLY A 228 7.91 7.42 -1.00
CA GLY A 228 7.57 6.21 -0.25
C GLY A 228 7.63 4.93 -1.06
N ILE A 229 7.37 3.84 -0.36
CA ILE A 229 7.59 2.47 -0.84
C ILE A 229 6.38 1.62 -0.46
N ILE A 230 5.82 0.90 -1.43
CA ILE A 230 4.93 -0.24 -1.18
C ILE A 230 5.73 -1.52 -1.48
N LEU A 231 5.94 -2.37 -0.48
CA LEU A 231 6.78 -3.57 -0.58
C LEU A 231 5.92 -4.83 -0.59
N PHE A 232 6.17 -5.74 -1.53
CA PHE A 232 5.59 -7.09 -1.55
C PHE A 232 6.71 -8.11 -1.42
N ALA A 233 6.63 -8.98 -0.42
CA ALA A 233 7.66 -9.97 -0.11
C ALA A 233 7.16 -11.40 -0.30
N ASP A 234 8.07 -12.28 -0.71
CA ASP A 234 7.78 -13.70 -0.88
C ASP A 234 7.65 -14.34 0.51
N ARG A 235 6.64 -15.18 0.70
CA ARG A 235 6.40 -15.88 1.98
C ARG A 235 7.62 -16.64 2.50
N LYS A 236 8.57 -17.05 1.64
CA LYS A 236 9.79 -17.77 2.02
C LYS A 236 10.97 -16.85 2.30
N ALA A 237 10.88 -15.55 2.01
CA ALA A 237 11.93 -14.58 2.21
C ALA A 237 11.80 -13.89 3.56
N ASP A 238 12.86 -13.94 4.38
CA ASP A 238 12.92 -13.15 5.62
C ASP A 238 13.25 -11.68 5.29
N VAL A 239 12.21 -10.85 5.17
CA VAL A 239 12.36 -9.42 4.83
C VAL A 239 12.63 -8.52 6.03
N LYS A 240 12.65 -9.04 7.26
CA LYS A 240 12.96 -8.26 8.47
C LYS A 240 14.26 -7.47 8.35
N PRO A 241 15.39 -8.03 7.85
CA PRO A 241 16.63 -7.26 7.67
C PRO A 241 16.52 -6.10 6.67
N VAL A 242 15.62 -6.21 5.70
CA VAL A 242 15.33 -5.15 4.72
C VAL A 242 14.56 -4.03 5.41
N LEU A 243 13.47 -4.39 6.11
CA LEU A 243 12.63 -3.44 6.84
C LEU A 243 13.42 -2.68 7.91
N GLN A 244 14.30 -3.37 8.65
CA GLN A 244 15.22 -2.75 9.62
C GLN A 244 16.09 -1.64 9.00
N LYS A 245 16.58 -1.84 7.76
CA LYS A 245 17.39 -0.84 7.07
C LYS A 245 16.54 0.27 6.46
N ILE A 246 15.40 -0.04 5.83
CA ILE A 246 14.52 0.95 5.21
C ILE A 246 13.93 1.90 6.27
N ALA A 247 13.33 1.36 7.32
CA ALA A 247 12.46 2.09 8.24
C ALA A 247 13.18 3.12 9.13
N GLU A 248 14.51 3.13 9.17
CA GLU A 248 15.27 3.86 10.19
C GLU A 248 16.58 4.44 9.66
N TYR A 249 17.22 3.74 8.72
CA TYR A 249 18.58 4.05 8.32
C TYR A 249 18.66 4.60 6.90
N ALA A 250 17.96 3.97 5.94
CA ALA A 250 18.12 4.26 4.52
C ALA A 250 17.49 5.58 4.10
N PHE A 251 16.32 5.89 4.66
CA PHE A 251 15.45 6.98 4.20
C PHE A 251 14.87 7.77 5.38
N PRO A 252 14.62 9.09 5.19
CA PRO A 252 14.07 9.97 6.22
C PRO A 252 12.67 9.56 6.66
N GLU A 253 12.23 10.04 7.83
CA GLU A 253 10.96 9.64 8.47
C GLU A 253 9.71 9.93 7.62
N ASP A 254 9.78 10.92 6.73
CA ASP A 254 8.68 11.28 5.82
C ASP A 254 8.50 10.28 4.67
N THR A 255 9.46 9.40 4.41
CA THR A 255 9.31 8.28 3.47
C THR A 255 8.38 7.23 4.08
N PHE A 256 7.17 7.10 3.52
CA PHE A 256 6.26 6.04 3.94
C PHE A 256 6.74 4.66 3.48
N VAL A 257 6.48 3.63 4.28
CA VAL A 257 6.76 2.23 3.96
C VAL A 257 5.58 1.39 4.41
N VAL A 258 4.90 0.76 3.46
CA VAL A 258 3.77 -0.13 3.71
C VAL A 258 3.86 -1.37 2.82
N GLY A 259 3.03 -2.38 3.06
CA GLY A 259 2.89 -3.49 2.12
C GLY A 259 2.57 -4.83 2.76
N ASP A 260 3.00 -5.89 2.08
CA ASP A 260 2.69 -7.29 2.36
C ASP A 260 3.97 -8.11 2.47
N GLY A 261 4.19 -8.70 3.64
CA GLY A 261 5.36 -9.47 4.01
C GLY A 261 5.36 -10.93 3.53
N GLY A 262 4.28 -11.42 2.91
CA GLY A 262 4.10 -12.86 2.78
C GLY A 262 3.14 -13.33 1.69
N SER A 263 3.32 -12.86 0.46
CA SER A 263 2.54 -13.31 -0.70
C SER A 263 3.38 -13.94 -1.81
N GLN A 264 2.70 -14.53 -2.79
CA GLN A 264 3.30 -14.83 -4.09
C GLN A 264 3.00 -13.65 -5.02
N PHE A 265 3.98 -13.20 -5.78
CA PHE A 265 3.80 -12.03 -6.64
C PHE A 265 4.53 -12.15 -7.98
N LEU A 266 4.03 -11.43 -8.97
CA LEU A 266 4.68 -11.10 -10.22
C LEU A 266 4.62 -9.59 -10.42
N TYR A 267 5.58 -9.07 -11.15
CA TYR A 267 5.65 -7.64 -11.41
C TYR A 267 6.12 -7.36 -12.83
N ARG A 268 5.79 -6.16 -13.31
CA ARG A 268 6.32 -5.62 -14.55
C ARG A 268 6.84 -4.20 -14.36
N SER A 269 8.11 -4.01 -14.72
CA SER A 269 8.76 -2.69 -14.74
C SER A 269 8.52 -1.96 -16.07
N THR A 270 8.61 -0.63 -16.05
CA THR A 270 8.44 0.26 -17.21
C THR A 270 9.59 0.16 -18.21
N ASN A 271 10.78 -0.20 -17.73
CA ASN A 271 11.92 -0.45 -18.58
C ASN A 271 11.86 -1.92 -18.98
N GLY A 272 11.51 -2.19 -20.23
CA GLY A 272 11.59 -3.52 -20.84
C GLY A 272 13.02 -4.10 -20.91
N SER A 273 13.98 -3.55 -20.17
CA SER A 273 15.20 -4.26 -19.89
C SER A 273 14.83 -5.48 -19.05
N ASN A 274 15.04 -6.64 -19.65
CA ASN A 274 15.67 -7.73 -18.93
C ASN A 274 16.85 -7.13 -18.14
N ASN A 275 16.61 -6.61 -16.93
CA ASN A 275 17.70 -6.36 -15.98
C ASN A 275 18.35 -7.71 -15.86
N VAL A 276 19.57 -7.78 -16.39
CA VAL A 276 20.40 -8.96 -16.60
C VAL A 276 19.96 -10.08 -15.67
N ARG A 277 19.07 -10.95 -16.17
CA ARG A 277 18.74 -12.18 -15.48
C ARG A 277 20.05 -12.96 -15.50
N THR A 278 20.81 -12.89 -14.43
CA THR A 278 21.64 -14.03 -14.12
C THR A 278 20.64 -15.18 -13.97
N PRO A 279 20.80 -16.30 -14.71
CA PRO A 279 19.88 -17.44 -14.66
C PRO A 279 19.60 -17.97 -13.24
N ASP A 280 20.40 -17.53 -12.28
CA ASP A 280 20.47 -18.00 -10.90
C ASP A 280 20.02 -16.93 -9.87
N SER A 281 19.22 -15.91 -10.23
CA SER A 281 18.68 -14.95 -9.24
C SER A 281 17.16 -15.05 -9.11
N THR A 282 16.68 -15.37 -7.91
CA THR A 282 15.24 -15.36 -7.56
C THR A 282 14.90 -14.05 -6.85
N CYS A 283 13.75 -13.46 -7.18
CA CYS A 283 13.26 -12.25 -6.51
C CYS A 283 12.66 -12.62 -5.15
N ALA A 284 13.13 -11.99 -4.08
CA ALA A 284 12.64 -12.18 -2.71
C ALA A 284 11.54 -11.20 -2.31
N ALA A 285 11.59 -9.99 -2.86
CA ALA A 285 10.59 -8.95 -2.66
C ALA A 285 10.63 -7.96 -3.82
N VAL A 286 9.58 -7.18 -3.99
CA VAL A 286 9.50 -6.12 -4.98
C VAL A 286 8.96 -4.85 -4.35
N ALA A 287 9.62 -3.72 -4.63
CA ALA A 287 9.20 -2.40 -4.18
C ALA A 287 8.59 -1.61 -5.32
N LEU A 288 7.37 -1.12 -5.12
CA LEU A 288 6.83 0.00 -5.88
C LEU A 288 7.27 1.30 -5.19
N VAL A 289 8.19 2.01 -5.84
CA VAL A 289 8.85 3.20 -5.31
C VAL A 289 8.21 4.45 -5.91
N PHE A 290 7.77 5.36 -5.05
CA PHE A 290 7.23 6.67 -5.43
C PHE A 290 8.28 7.76 -5.23
N THR A 291 8.53 8.57 -6.25
CA THR A 291 9.60 9.58 -6.25
C THR A 291 9.06 10.92 -6.74
N ARG A 292 9.51 12.03 -6.12
CA ARG A 292 9.07 13.38 -6.50
C ARG A 292 9.65 13.74 -7.86
N ASP A 293 8.80 14.06 -8.83
CA ASP A 293 9.21 14.43 -10.18
C ASP A 293 9.81 15.83 -10.19
N ARG A 294 11.12 15.96 -10.47
CA ARG A 294 11.78 17.26 -10.61
C ARG A 294 11.23 18.06 -11.80
N ASN A 295 10.69 17.38 -12.79
CA ASN A 295 10.06 17.98 -13.97
C ASN A 295 8.55 18.16 -13.80
N LYS A 296 8.04 18.17 -12.55
CA LYS A 296 6.62 18.41 -12.30
C LYS A 296 6.21 19.77 -12.91
N PRO A 297 5.11 19.84 -13.66
CA PRO A 297 4.63 21.11 -14.22
C PRO A 297 4.37 22.16 -13.12
N LEU A 298 4.54 23.44 -13.49
CA LEU A 298 4.14 24.56 -12.64
C LEU A 298 2.62 24.50 -12.41
N GLY A 299 2.18 24.79 -11.18
CA GLY A 299 0.77 24.71 -10.81
C GLY A 299 0.27 23.30 -10.45
N ILE A 300 1.14 22.30 -10.32
CA ILE A 300 0.78 21.02 -9.68
C ILE A 300 1.01 21.14 -8.18
N GLY A 301 -0.01 20.76 -7.41
CA GLY A 301 0.03 20.68 -5.96
C GLY A 301 0.92 19.55 -5.45
N GLU A 302 0.82 19.24 -4.16
CA GLU A 302 1.61 18.20 -3.51
C GLU A 302 0.73 17.04 -3.05
N THR A 303 1.11 15.82 -3.42
CA THR A 303 0.54 14.60 -2.84
C THR A 303 1.27 14.27 -1.54
N GLN A 304 0.52 14.09 -0.45
CA GLN A 304 1.02 13.66 0.85
C GLN A 304 0.44 12.30 1.22
N PHE A 305 1.25 11.53 1.95
CA PHE A 305 0.93 10.17 2.39
C PHE A 305 0.87 10.12 3.90
N HIS A 306 -0.11 9.40 4.44
CA HIS A 306 -0.29 9.20 5.87
C HIS A 306 -0.38 7.71 6.13
N VAL A 307 0.45 7.20 7.04
CA VAL A 307 0.43 5.80 7.46
C VAL A 307 -0.17 5.73 8.85
N MET A 308 -1.16 4.87 9.03
CA MET A 308 -1.78 4.58 10.32
C MET A 308 -1.78 3.07 10.56
N LEU A 309 -1.76 2.67 11.82
CA LEU A 309 -1.64 1.27 12.22
C LEU A 309 -2.69 0.95 13.30
N SER A 310 -3.53 -0.04 13.04
CA SER A 310 -4.39 -0.67 14.03
C SER A 310 -3.75 -1.98 14.48
N THR A 311 -3.24 -2.02 15.70
CA THR A 311 -2.62 -3.20 16.32
C THR A 311 -3.68 -4.10 16.94
N GLY A 312 -3.54 -5.42 16.81
CA GLY A 312 -4.50 -6.39 17.36
C GLY A 312 -3.90 -7.45 18.26
N ILE A 313 -2.75 -7.14 18.88
CA ILE A 313 -2.09 -8.00 19.85
C ILE A 313 -1.97 -7.32 21.21
N SER A 314 -2.06 -8.12 22.28
CA SER A 314 -1.90 -7.68 23.67
C SER A 314 -0.76 -8.46 24.33
N PRO A 315 0.13 -7.80 25.09
CA PRO A 315 1.20 -8.48 25.81
C PRO A 315 0.65 -9.32 26.96
N VAL A 316 1.28 -10.46 27.23
CA VAL A 316 0.91 -11.42 28.28
C VAL A 316 2.16 -11.83 29.05
N GLY A 317 2.02 -12.04 30.36
CA GLY A 317 3.09 -12.53 31.21
C GLY A 317 4.29 -11.59 31.34
N HIS A 318 5.37 -12.19 31.84
CA HIS A 318 6.62 -11.52 32.17
C HIS A 318 7.51 -11.28 30.95
N THR A 319 8.50 -10.40 31.13
CA THR A 319 9.64 -10.31 30.20
C THR A 319 10.65 -11.40 30.52
N TYR A 320 10.96 -12.18 29.50
CA TYR A 320 11.94 -13.26 29.52
C TYR A 320 13.22 -12.83 28.80
N LYS A 321 14.33 -13.51 29.06
CA LYS A 321 15.58 -13.39 28.31
C LYS A 321 15.98 -14.75 27.77
N ALA A 322 16.30 -14.82 26.48
CA ALA A 322 16.77 -16.05 25.87
C ALA A 322 18.13 -16.47 26.47
N VAL A 323 18.24 -17.71 26.96
CA VAL A 323 19.46 -18.23 27.62
C VAL A 323 20.24 -19.16 26.70
N SER A 324 19.57 -20.16 26.12
CA SER A 324 20.14 -21.04 25.10
C SER A 324 19.31 -20.90 23.83
N VAL A 325 19.98 -20.86 22.68
CA VAL A 325 19.32 -20.74 21.38
C VAL A 325 19.95 -21.71 20.39
N LYS A 326 19.11 -22.53 19.75
CA LYS A 326 19.47 -23.42 18.65
C LYS A 326 18.62 -23.06 17.43
N CYS A 327 19.27 -22.91 16.28
CA CYS A 327 18.57 -22.65 15.03
C CYS A 327 18.40 -23.96 14.24
N ASN A 328 17.17 -24.27 13.88
CA ASN A 328 16.84 -25.23 12.83
C ASN A 328 16.38 -24.45 11.59
N LYS A 329 16.42 -25.06 10.40
CA LYS A 329 16.27 -24.43 9.07
C LYS A 329 15.32 -23.20 9.01
N SER A 330 14.13 -23.30 9.61
CA SER A 330 13.11 -22.24 9.65
C SER A 330 12.59 -21.93 11.06
N SER A 331 13.14 -22.53 12.11
CA SER A 331 12.62 -22.39 13.48
C SER A 331 13.75 -22.19 14.48
N THR A 332 13.49 -21.41 15.52
CA THR A 332 14.42 -21.22 16.63
C THR A 332 13.91 -21.97 17.85
N TRP A 333 14.81 -22.67 18.52
CA TRP A 333 14.54 -23.43 19.73
C TRP A 333 15.27 -22.73 20.87
N LEU A 334 14.56 -22.31 21.90
CA LEU A 334 15.15 -21.51 22.96
C LEU A 334 14.71 -21.95 24.36
N THR A 335 15.59 -21.74 25.33
CA THR A 335 15.24 -21.70 26.74
C THR A 335 15.35 -20.28 27.25
N ALA A 336 14.69 -19.98 28.37
CA ALA A 336 14.64 -18.62 28.87
C ALA A 336 14.88 -18.53 30.37
N SER A 337 15.11 -17.30 30.83
CA SER A 337 15.08 -16.96 32.25
C SER A 337 14.26 -15.69 32.43
N ARG A 338 13.57 -15.55 33.55
CA ARG A 338 12.85 -14.31 33.87
C ARG A 338 13.85 -13.17 34.08
N GLU A 339 13.48 -11.95 33.71
CA GLU A 339 14.38 -10.80 33.91
C GLU A 339 14.69 -10.56 35.41
N THR A 340 13.74 -10.89 36.29
CA THR A 340 13.83 -10.70 37.74
C THR A 340 14.36 -11.91 38.52
N ALA A 341 14.47 -13.09 37.89
CA ALA A 341 14.92 -14.32 38.54
C ALA A 341 15.84 -15.14 37.62
N ARG A 342 16.98 -15.61 38.14
CA ARG A 342 17.99 -16.39 37.38
C ARG A 342 17.59 -17.85 37.13
N GLU A 343 16.32 -18.19 37.30
CA GLU A 343 15.83 -19.54 37.06
C GLU A 343 15.82 -19.83 35.56
N HIS A 344 16.29 -21.03 35.21
CA HIS A 344 16.30 -21.51 33.84
C HIS A 344 15.00 -22.25 33.58
N LEU A 345 14.23 -21.79 32.59
CA LEU A 345 12.93 -22.32 32.22
C LEU A 345 13.03 -23.00 30.85
N ASP A 346 12.53 -24.22 30.78
CA ASP A 346 12.31 -24.96 29.53
C ASP A 346 11.00 -24.51 28.83
N GLY A 347 10.75 -25.05 27.63
CA GLY A 347 9.61 -24.63 26.82
C GLY A 347 8.26 -24.96 27.45
N GLN A 348 8.13 -26.16 28.01
CA GLN A 348 6.91 -26.63 28.66
C GLN A 348 6.55 -25.74 29.85
N THR A 349 7.52 -25.47 30.74
CA THR A 349 7.34 -24.63 31.92
C THR A 349 6.92 -23.20 31.53
N ILE A 350 7.56 -22.62 30.51
CA ILE A 350 7.19 -21.28 30.01
C ILE A 350 5.75 -21.27 29.49
N LEU A 351 5.36 -22.28 28.72
CA LEU A 351 4.01 -22.34 28.14
C LEU A 351 2.93 -22.59 29.20
N GLU A 352 3.18 -23.47 30.17
CA GLU A 352 2.28 -23.71 31.30
C GLU A 352 2.01 -22.43 32.08
N GLU A 353 3.05 -21.64 32.39
CA GLU A 353 2.89 -20.34 33.06
C GLU A 353 1.99 -19.37 32.27
N ILE A 354 2.19 -19.30 30.95
CA ILE A 354 1.40 -18.42 30.09
C ILE A 354 -0.05 -18.93 29.98
N TYR A 355 -0.26 -20.24 29.85
CA TYR A 355 -1.60 -20.81 29.79
C TYR A 355 -2.36 -20.68 31.12
N ASP A 356 -1.67 -20.80 32.26
CA ASP A 356 -2.25 -20.56 33.58
C ASP A 356 -2.71 -19.10 33.73
N GLU A 357 -1.93 -18.13 33.23
CA GLU A 357 -2.31 -16.71 33.23
C GLU A 357 -3.51 -16.44 32.29
N LEU A 358 -3.56 -17.12 31.15
CA LEU A 358 -4.63 -17.00 30.17
C LEU A 358 -5.93 -17.68 30.60
N GLY A 359 -5.87 -18.69 31.48
CA GLY A 359 -7.02 -19.45 31.98
C GLY A 359 -7.79 -20.14 30.85
N ASP A 360 -9.11 -19.93 30.78
CA ASP A 360 -9.98 -20.54 29.76
C ASP A 360 -9.81 -19.95 28.34
N ARG A 361 -8.92 -18.96 28.15
CA ARG A 361 -8.68 -18.31 26.85
C ARG A 361 -7.82 -19.16 25.88
N THR A 362 -7.51 -20.39 26.24
CA THR A 362 -6.24 -21.04 25.85
C THR A 362 -6.31 -21.99 24.66
N GLN A 363 -7.47 -22.54 24.29
CA GLN A 363 -7.40 -23.75 23.47
C GLN A 363 -7.06 -23.56 21.98
N ASN A 364 -7.07 -22.35 21.40
CA ASN A 364 -6.78 -22.16 19.96
C ASN A 364 -6.27 -20.76 19.55
N THR A 365 -5.80 -19.92 20.48
CA THR A 365 -5.35 -18.57 20.11
C THR A 365 -3.88 -18.57 19.68
N PRO A 366 -3.53 -18.08 18.48
CA PRO A 366 -2.14 -17.97 18.06
C PRO A 366 -1.32 -17.11 19.02
N LEU A 367 -0.19 -17.66 19.44
CA LEU A 367 0.71 -17.07 20.41
C LEU A 367 1.96 -16.58 19.71
N TYR A 368 2.43 -15.38 20.05
CA TYR A 368 3.65 -14.79 19.49
C TYR A 368 4.61 -14.41 20.61
N ILE A 369 5.90 -14.40 20.32
CA ILE A 369 6.88 -13.67 21.10
C ILE A 369 7.30 -12.41 20.36
N GLY A 370 7.28 -11.27 21.04
CA GLY A 370 7.90 -10.04 20.58
C GLY A 370 9.32 -9.95 21.14
N VAL A 371 10.32 -10.04 20.29
CA VAL A 371 11.75 -10.02 20.65
C VAL A 371 12.32 -8.63 20.37
N THR A 372 12.91 -8.01 21.40
CA THR A 372 13.59 -6.73 21.24
C THR A 372 15.05 -6.95 20.83
N LYS A 373 15.32 -6.76 19.55
CA LYS A 373 16.63 -6.99 18.91
C LYS A 373 17.45 -5.72 18.86
N ARG A 374 18.66 -5.78 19.42
CA ARG A 374 19.68 -4.71 19.29
C ARG A 374 20.59 -5.03 18.12
N ARG A 375 20.56 -4.21 17.07
CA ARG A 375 21.31 -4.45 15.84
C ARG A 375 22.21 -3.27 15.48
N ARG A 376 23.32 -3.57 14.80
CA ARG A 376 24.23 -2.59 14.19
C ARG A 376 23.88 -2.49 12.71
N CYS A 377 23.37 -1.35 12.28
CA CYS A 377 22.93 -1.10 10.92
C CYS A 377 23.93 -0.21 10.18
N SER A 378 24.22 -0.56 8.93
CA SER A 378 25.01 0.23 7.97
C SER A 378 24.54 -0.05 6.55
N ILE A 379 24.64 0.95 5.67
CA ILE A 379 24.43 0.82 4.22
C ILE A 379 25.70 1.25 3.51
N GLY A 380 26.28 0.38 2.69
CA GLY A 380 27.53 0.66 1.98
C GLY A 380 28.66 1.06 2.94
N MET A 381 29.24 2.25 2.71
CA MET A 381 30.34 2.81 3.52
C MET A 381 29.88 3.76 4.64
N GLU A 382 28.57 3.88 4.88
CA GLU A 382 28.03 4.79 5.88
C GLU A 382 28.33 4.36 7.33
N ARG A 383 28.26 5.31 8.28
CA ARG A 383 28.57 5.06 9.69
C ARG A 383 27.57 4.09 10.32
N VAL A 384 28.10 3.10 11.03
CA VAL A 384 27.29 2.11 11.77
C VAL A 384 26.48 2.79 12.86
N ARG A 385 25.16 2.59 12.88
CA ARG A 385 24.26 3.02 13.95
C ARG A 385 23.77 1.81 14.75
N ARG A 386 23.57 1.97 16.06
CA ARG A 386 22.92 0.95 16.91
C ARG A 386 21.43 1.29 17.01
N MET A 387 20.59 0.31 16.71
CA MET A 387 19.13 0.46 16.67
C MET A 387 18.46 -0.68 17.45
N GLN A 388 17.24 -0.43 17.93
CA GLN A 388 16.40 -1.38 18.65
C GLN A 388 15.15 -1.68 17.82
N PHE A 389 14.91 -2.96 17.55
CA PHE A 389 13.80 -3.44 16.75
C PHE A 389 12.92 -4.37 17.56
N LEU A 390 11.61 -4.27 17.41
CA LEU A 390 10.66 -5.25 17.90
C LEU A 390 10.23 -6.15 16.74
N GLU A 391 10.51 -7.45 16.88
CA GLU A 391 10.10 -8.45 15.89
C GLU A 391 9.18 -9.48 16.53
N PHE A 392 8.06 -9.75 15.87
CA PHE A 392 7.13 -10.79 16.28
C PHE A 392 7.48 -12.13 15.62
N HIS A 393 7.41 -13.19 16.41
CA HIS A 393 7.66 -14.56 15.99
C HIS A 393 6.57 -15.46 16.54
N GLU A 394 5.88 -16.18 15.67
CA GLU A 394 4.86 -17.15 16.06
C GLU A 394 5.47 -18.28 16.89
N VAL A 395 4.76 -18.69 17.93
CA VAL A 395 5.12 -19.80 18.80
C VAL A 395 4.52 -21.07 18.24
N LEU A 396 5.37 -22.05 17.94
CA LEU A 396 4.97 -23.35 17.37
C LEU A 396 4.61 -24.37 18.47
N GLY A 397 5.09 -24.15 19.70
CA GLY A 397 4.89 -25.03 20.84
C GLY A 397 6.13 -25.08 21.72
N GLY A 398 6.19 -26.05 22.62
CA GLY A 398 7.32 -26.27 23.52
C GLY A 398 7.31 -27.68 24.08
N ASP A 399 8.47 -28.12 24.57
CA ASP A 399 8.66 -29.39 25.27
C ASP A 399 9.48 -29.20 26.56
N GLU A 400 9.78 -30.29 27.26
CA GLU A 400 10.61 -30.32 28.49
C GLU A 400 12.07 -29.82 28.27
N HIS A 401 12.41 -29.34 27.07
CA HIS A 401 13.73 -28.85 26.72
C HIS A 401 13.73 -27.44 26.10
N TYR A 402 12.82 -27.13 25.19
CA TYR A 402 12.87 -25.93 24.36
C TYR A 402 11.48 -25.39 24.03
N LEU A 403 11.38 -24.07 23.96
CA LEU A 403 10.32 -23.35 23.27
C LEU A 403 10.65 -23.28 21.78
N PHE A 404 9.68 -23.60 20.93
CA PHE A 404 9.80 -23.59 19.47
C PHE A 404 9.12 -22.35 18.88
N VAL A 405 9.85 -21.59 18.06
CA VAL A 405 9.31 -20.39 17.39
C VAL A 405 9.61 -20.38 15.89
N ASN A 406 8.66 -19.87 15.12
CA ASN A 406 8.65 -19.85 13.65
C ASN A 406 9.49 -18.69 13.08
N SER A 407 10.78 -18.69 13.38
CA SER A 407 11.73 -17.73 12.81
C SER A 407 13.17 -18.15 13.06
N VAL A 408 14.10 -17.42 12.45
CA VAL A 408 15.53 -17.50 12.73
C VAL A 408 16.06 -16.14 13.19
N GLY A 409 17.25 -16.12 13.80
CA GLY A 409 17.95 -14.87 14.11
C GLY A 409 17.58 -14.23 15.45
N ILE A 410 16.95 -14.98 16.35
CA ILE A 410 16.94 -14.68 17.79
C ILE A 410 18.30 -15.11 18.36
N THR A 411 18.87 -14.31 19.24
CA THR A 411 20.15 -14.61 19.90
C THR A 411 19.99 -14.70 21.41
N THR A 412 20.91 -15.38 22.08
CA THR A 412 21.02 -15.36 23.54
C THR A 412 21.07 -13.92 24.05
N VAL A 413 20.57 -13.69 25.25
CA VAL A 413 20.43 -12.41 25.97
C VAL A 413 19.40 -11.43 25.41
N GLU A 414 18.73 -11.74 24.30
CA GLU A 414 17.65 -10.90 23.79
C GLU A 414 16.41 -11.03 24.67
N PRO A 415 15.85 -9.90 25.13
CA PRO A 415 14.61 -9.92 25.88
C PRO A 415 13.43 -10.16 24.94
N PHE A 416 12.45 -10.90 25.42
CA PHE A 416 11.22 -11.16 24.71
C PHE A 416 10.03 -11.23 25.66
N ARG A 417 8.84 -10.97 25.14
CA ARG A 417 7.57 -11.06 25.85
C ARG A 417 6.53 -11.77 24.99
N PHE A 418 5.59 -12.46 25.60
CA PHE A 418 4.50 -13.11 24.89
C PHE A 418 3.41 -12.11 24.52
N TYR A 419 2.76 -12.38 23.39
CA TYR A 419 1.64 -11.61 22.84
C TYR A 419 0.58 -12.57 22.32
N ILE A 420 -0.68 -12.24 22.60
CA ILE A 420 -1.85 -12.95 22.07
C ILE A 420 -2.61 -12.04 21.12
N SER A 421 -3.32 -12.61 20.16
CA SER A 421 -4.32 -11.85 19.40
C SER A 421 -5.48 -11.43 20.32
N ASP A 422 -5.85 -10.15 20.28
CA ASP A 422 -6.88 -9.56 21.13
C ASP A 422 -7.81 -8.68 20.28
N SER A 423 -9.01 -9.20 20.01
CA SER A 423 -9.99 -8.51 19.17
C SER A 423 -10.54 -7.24 19.81
N LYS A 424 -10.58 -7.15 21.14
CA LYS A 424 -11.02 -5.95 21.85
C LYS A 424 -9.97 -4.85 21.76
N ALA A 425 -8.69 -5.22 21.94
CA ALA A 425 -7.59 -4.29 21.71
C ALA A 425 -7.56 -3.82 20.26
N ALA A 426 -7.74 -4.73 19.30
CA ALA A 426 -7.82 -4.42 17.88
C ALA A 426 -8.94 -3.44 17.54
N LEU A 427 -10.14 -3.63 18.11
CA LEU A 427 -11.26 -2.70 17.94
C LEU A 427 -10.93 -1.30 18.48
N SER A 428 -10.40 -1.22 19.71
CA SER A 428 -9.98 0.06 20.28
C SER A 428 -8.87 0.72 19.45
N SER A 429 -7.98 -0.07 18.86
CA SER A 429 -6.92 0.41 17.97
C SER A 429 -7.50 0.95 16.65
N CYS A 430 -8.52 0.30 16.09
CA CYS A 430 -9.27 0.83 14.93
C CYS A 430 -9.98 2.14 15.25
N ASP A 431 -10.57 2.29 16.44
CA ASP A 431 -11.23 3.53 16.85
C ASP A 431 -10.24 4.70 16.90
N LYS A 432 -9.00 4.46 17.38
CA LYS A 432 -7.92 5.45 17.34
C LYS A 432 -7.54 5.85 15.92
N VAL A 433 -7.42 4.88 15.01
CA VAL A 433 -7.19 5.17 13.57
C VAL A 433 -8.34 6.02 13.01
N SER A 434 -9.60 5.71 13.37
CA SER A 434 -10.75 6.50 12.96
C SER A 434 -10.69 7.95 13.47
N ASP A 435 -10.24 8.16 14.71
CA ASP A 435 -10.04 9.51 15.27
C ASP A 435 -8.90 10.27 14.55
N ASP A 436 -7.78 9.59 14.24
CA ASP A 436 -6.67 10.18 13.47
C ASP A 436 -7.11 10.58 12.04
N LEU A 437 -7.91 9.73 11.38
CA LEU A 437 -8.51 10.04 10.08
C LEU A 437 -9.49 11.22 10.17
N ARG A 438 -10.25 11.34 11.27
CA ARG A 438 -11.13 12.48 11.52
C ARG A 438 -10.32 13.77 11.66
N TYR A 439 -9.18 13.73 12.34
CA TYR A 439 -8.28 14.88 12.42
C TYR A 439 -7.75 15.29 11.04
N LEU A 440 -7.35 14.30 10.22
CA LEU A 440 -6.92 14.55 8.84
C LEU A 440 -8.03 15.19 7.99
N LYS A 441 -9.29 14.79 8.21
CA LYS A 441 -10.48 15.38 7.57
C LYS A 441 -10.75 16.82 8.02
N LEU A 442 -10.43 17.19 9.26
CA LEU A 442 -10.66 18.57 9.74
C LEU A 442 -9.69 19.58 9.10
N ASP A 443 -8.55 19.14 8.58
CA ASP A 443 -7.62 19.97 7.79
C ASP A 443 -8.05 20.09 6.30
N CYS A 444 -9.30 19.73 5.96
CA CYS A 444 -9.77 19.64 4.58
C CYS A 444 -9.77 20.96 3.79
N ASP A 445 -9.77 22.10 4.47
CA ASP A 445 -9.67 23.41 3.82
C ASP A 445 -8.33 23.59 3.09
N ARG A 446 -7.30 22.83 3.47
CA ARG A 446 -5.95 22.90 2.88
C ARG A 446 -5.57 21.65 2.09
N ARG A 447 -6.21 20.51 2.35
CA ARG A 447 -5.90 19.22 1.70
C ARG A 447 -7.16 18.42 1.39
N LYS A 448 -7.16 17.69 0.29
CA LYS A 448 -8.24 16.77 -0.08
C LYS A 448 -7.75 15.33 -0.06
N VAL A 449 -8.36 14.48 0.76
CA VAL A 449 -8.16 13.03 0.68
C VAL A 449 -8.82 12.52 -0.59
N PHE A 450 -8.06 11.76 -1.41
CA PHE A 450 -8.52 11.28 -2.71
C PHE A 450 -8.43 9.76 -2.85
N GLY A 451 -7.74 9.07 -1.94
CA GLY A 451 -7.80 7.63 -1.87
C GLY A 451 -6.95 7.00 -0.78
N GLY A 452 -6.97 5.67 -0.71
CA GLY A 452 -6.16 4.92 0.23
C GLY A 452 -5.99 3.44 -0.12
N ILE A 453 -5.10 2.78 0.62
CA ILE A 453 -4.84 1.34 0.53
C ILE A 453 -4.83 0.73 1.93
N ILE A 454 -5.46 -0.43 2.11
CA ILE A 454 -5.48 -1.19 3.38
C ILE A 454 -4.72 -2.51 3.21
N PHE A 455 -3.83 -2.81 4.15
CA PHE A 455 -3.20 -4.12 4.32
C PHE A 455 -3.65 -4.66 5.68
N SER A 456 -4.54 -5.65 5.69
CA SER A 456 -5.04 -6.26 6.94
C SER A 456 -4.52 -7.68 7.11
N CYS A 457 -4.23 -8.07 8.34
CA CYS A 457 -3.81 -9.43 8.64
C CYS A 457 -4.87 -10.46 8.26
N CYS A 458 -4.47 -11.55 7.62
CA CYS A 458 -5.36 -12.68 7.35
C CYS A 458 -5.92 -13.35 8.60
N GLY A 459 -5.30 -13.14 9.77
CA GLY A 459 -5.85 -13.57 11.07
C GLY A 459 -6.96 -12.66 11.64
N ARG A 460 -7.22 -11.50 11.02
CA ARG A 460 -8.34 -10.60 11.40
C ARG A 460 -9.61 -11.00 10.63
N GLY A 461 -10.55 -10.06 10.45
CA GLY A 461 -11.81 -10.28 9.75
C GLY A 461 -12.95 -10.73 10.66
N GLU A 462 -14.00 -11.27 10.05
CA GLU A 462 -15.25 -11.59 10.77
C GLU A 462 -15.03 -12.61 11.89
N SER A 463 -14.24 -13.65 11.64
CA SER A 463 -13.93 -14.69 12.64
C SER A 463 -13.22 -14.12 13.89
N PHE A 464 -12.40 -13.09 13.71
CA PHE A 464 -11.67 -12.44 14.79
C PHE A 464 -12.51 -11.40 15.53
N PHE A 465 -13.31 -10.60 14.81
CA PHE A 465 -14.09 -9.50 15.40
C PHE A 465 -15.51 -9.89 15.79
N GLY A 466 -16.04 -10.99 15.28
CA GLY A 466 -17.46 -11.35 15.36
C GLY A 466 -18.37 -10.43 14.52
N LYS A 467 -17.80 -9.60 13.63
CA LYS A 467 -18.52 -8.69 12.75
C LYS A 467 -17.70 -8.38 11.49
N HIS A 468 -18.37 -8.16 10.37
CA HIS A 468 -17.77 -7.73 9.12
C HIS A 468 -17.40 -6.23 9.13
N GLY A 469 -16.54 -5.82 8.20
CA GLY A 469 -16.37 -4.41 7.85
C GLY A 469 -15.54 -3.60 8.84
N VAL A 470 -14.83 -4.27 9.76
CA VAL A 470 -14.14 -3.58 10.87
C VAL A 470 -12.91 -2.84 10.40
N ASP A 471 -12.15 -3.45 9.49
CA ASP A 471 -10.89 -2.87 9.02
C ASP A 471 -11.13 -1.79 7.96
N SER A 472 -12.28 -1.79 7.28
CA SER A 472 -12.67 -0.73 6.33
C SER A 472 -13.45 0.42 6.98
N ALA A 473 -14.08 0.20 8.15
CA ALA A 473 -14.87 1.22 8.84
C ALA A 473 -14.13 2.55 9.07
N PRO A 474 -12.85 2.60 9.51
CA PRO A 474 -12.14 3.86 9.66
C PRO A 474 -12.12 4.72 8.38
N PHE A 475 -11.99 4.10 7.20
CA PHE A 475 -12.07 4.80 5.93
C PHE A 475 -13.50 5.18 5.54
N LEU A 476 -14.44 4.24 5.62
CA LEU A 476 -15.83 4.44 5.20
C LEU A 476 -16.52 5.57 5.98
N ASP A 477 -16.31 5.61 7.29
CA ASP A 477 -16.96 6.56 8.18
C ASP A 477 -16.39 7.97 8.02
N ASN A 478 -15.07 8.09 7.84
CA ASN A 478 -14.41 9.38 7.75
C ASN A 478 -14.43 9.96 6.34
N PHE A 479 -14.34 9.14 5.30
CA PHE A 479 -14.20 9.59 3.91
C PHE A 479 -15.25 8.95 2.97
N PRO A 480 -16.55 9.22 3.19
CA PRO A 480 -17.60 8.67 2.32
C PRO A 480 -17.39 9.14 0.87
N GLY A 481 -17.40 8.19 -0.05
CA GLY A 481 -17.20 8.44 -1.50
C GLY A 481 -15.74 8.56 -1.95
N VAL A 482 -14.77 8.49 -1.04
CA VAL A 482 -13.35 8.35 -1.42
C VAL A 482 -13.06 6.91 -1.79
N THR A 483 -12.34 6.71 -2.90
CA THR A 483 -11.94 5.37 -3.35
C THR A 483 -10.78 4.82 -2.55
N PHE A 484 -10.92 3.60 -2.06
CA PHE A 484 -9.79 2.84 -1.51
C PHE A 484 -9.93 1.37 -1.87
N GLY A 485 -8.82 0.65 -1.81
CA GLY A 485 -8.76 -0.79 -2.02
C GLY A 485 -7.80 -1.41 -1.02
N GLY A 486 -7.75 -2.73 -0.96
CA GLY A 486 -6.91 -3.41 0.00
C GLY A 486 -7.01 -4.91 -0.11
N MET A 487 -6.30 -5.56 0.80
CA MET A 487 -6.20 -7.01 0.82
C MET A 487 -5.99 -7.52 2.23
N TYR A 488 -6.34 -8.79 2.43
CA TYR A 488 -5.86 -9.57 3.55
C TYR A 488 -4.50 -10.17 3.17
N CYS A 489 -3.49 -9.96 4.02
CA CYS A 489 -2.11 -10.33 3.78
C CYS A 489 -1.49 -11.03 4.99
N ALA A 490 -0.27 -11.55 4.80
CA ALA A 490 0.49 -12.21 5.86
C ALA A 490 1.75 -11.39 6.15
N GLY A 491 1.83 -10.80 7.35
CA GLY A 491 2.96 -9.95 7.74
C GLY A 491 2.78 -8.54 7.23
N GLU A 492 1.87 -7.79 7.86
CA GLU A 492 1.55 -6.43 7.44
C GLU A 492 2.77 -5.52 7.61
N ILE A 493 3.22 -4.92 6.51
CA ILE A 493 4.35 -4.00 6.55
C ILE A 493 3.81 -2.60 6.81
N GLY A 494 4.34 -1.94 7.83
CA GLY A 494 3.96 -0.58 8.18
C GLY A 494 5.03 0.08 9.04
N ARG A 495 5.62 1.18 8.57
CA ARG A 495 6.56 1.96 9.38
C ARG A 495 5.82 2.62 10.55
N GLY A 496 5.99 2.06 11.76
CA GLY A 496 5.42 2.62 12.99
C GLY A 496 6.52 2.92 14.01
N LYS A 497 6.37 4.03 14.75
CA LYS A 497 7.12 4.23 16.00
C LYS A 497 6.43 3.42 17.09
N SER A 498 7.13 2.46 17.71
CA SER A 498 6.56 1.54 18.70
C SER A 498 6.37 2.18 20.08
N SER A 499 6.03 3.47 20.16
CA SER A 499 5.56 4.06 21.43
C SER A 499 4.22 3.46 21.89
N LEU A 500 3.57 2.65 21.03
CA LEU A 500 2.25 2.05 21.26
C LEU A 500 2.28 0.70 22.00
N HIS A 501 3.40 -0.02 22.02
CA HIS A 501 3.45 -1.39 22.55
C HIS A 501 4.02 -1.51 23.97
N ASP A 502 4.62 -0.43 24.51
CA ASP A 502 5.21 -0.45 25.85
C ASP A 502 5.34 0.96 26.45
N PRO A 503 4.37 1.44 27.26
CA PRO A 503 4.47 2.73 27.94
C PRO A 503 5.54 2.75 29.05
N GLU A 504 6.14 1.62 29.42
CA GLU A 504 7.14 1.53 30.50
C GLU A 504 8.59 1.72 30.03
N ASN A 505 8.85 1.71 28.72
CA ASN A 505 10.19 1.90 28.16
C ASN A 505 10.55 3.39 27.99
N GLN A 506 11.01 4.04 29.06
CA GLN A 506 11.56 5.41 29.05
C GLN A 506 12.96 5.51 28.39
N GLY A 507 13.26 4.75 27.32
CA GLY A 507 14.62 4.61 26.81
C GLY A 507 14.77 4.19 25.35
N GLY A 508 14.49 5.12 24.43
CA GLY A 508 14.82 5.04 23.00
C GLY A 508 13.68 4.53 22.11
N ASP A 509 13.51 5.13 20.94
CA ASP A 509 12.51 4.71 19.95
C ASP A 509 12.78 3.26 19.54
N ILE A 510 11.84 2.35 19.86
CA ILE A 510 11.83 0.97 19.38
C ILE A 510 11.04 0.95 18.06
N CYS A 511 11.56 0.23 17.08
CA CYS A 511 11.05 0.27 15.72
C CYS A 511 10.39 -1.07 15.39
N CYS A 512 9.16 -1.01 14.89
CA CYS A 512 8.46 -2.19 14.39
C CYS A 512 7.95 -1.87 12.97
N SER A 513 8.17 -2.79 12.04
CA SER A 513 7.86 -2.57 10.62
C SER A 513 7.18 -3.74 9.94
N GLU A 514 7.16 -4.91 10.58
CA GLU A 514 6.37 -6.06 10.20
C GLU A 514 5.50 -6.42 11.42
N HIS A 515 4.20 -6.33 11.24
CA HIS A 515 3.21 -6.46 12.31
C HIS A 515 2.44 -7.77 12.15
N VAL A 516 1.77 -8.17 13.22
CA VAL A 516 0.90 -9.36 13.25
C VAL A 516 -0.45 -8.98 13.86
N TYR A 517 -1.52 -9.61 13.36
CA TYR A 517 -2.90 -9.28 13.74
C TYR A 517 -3.19 -7.79 13.62
N SER A 518 -2.58 -7.10 12.66
CA SER A 518 -2.71 -5.66 12.49
C SER A 518 -3.44 -5.28 11.20
N ALA A 519 -3.81 -4.01 11.08
CA ALA A 519 -4.21 -3.41 9.83
C ALA A 519 -3.43 -2.11 9.60
N VAL A 520 -2.79 -1.99 8.44
CA VAL A 520 -2.01 -0.83 8.02
C VAL A 520 -2.79 -0.05 6.97
N TYR A 521 -2.93 1.25 7.19
CA TYR A 521 -3.71 2.16 6.36
C TYR A 521 -2.76 3.15 5.70
N LEU A 522 -2.71 3.16 4.36
CA LEU A 522 -2.07 4.20 3.58
C LEU A 522 -3.14 5.16 3.07
N VAL A 523 -3.16 6.38 3.58
CA VAL A 523 -4.07 7.44 3.13
C VAL A 523 -3.32 8.41 2.23
N MET A 524 -3.94 8.77 1.11
CA MET A 524 -3.36 9.73 0.16
C MET A 524 -4.21 11.00 0.12
N SER A 525 -3.54 12.13 0.32
CA SER A 525 -4.14 13.46 0.30
C SER A 525 -3.41 14.38 -0.66
N TYR A 526 -4.10 15.41 -1.14
CA TYR A 526 -3.56 16.38 -2.08
C TYR A 526 -3.73 17.79 -1.57
N ILE A 527 -2.64 18.55 -1.56
CA ILE A 527 -2.65 19.99 -1.31
C ILE A 527 -2.63 20.67 -2.67
N PRO A 528 -3.73 21.33 -3.09
CA PRO A 528 -3.77 22.07 -4.34
C PRO A 528 -2.69 23.15 -4.40
N PRO A 529 -2.25 23.58 -5.59
CA PRO A 529 -1.39 24.75 -5.72
C PRO A 529 -2.08 25.96 -5.06
N GLN A 530 -1.32 26.81 -4.36
CA GLN A 530 -1.86 28.09 -3.91
C GLN A 530 -2.15 28.93 -5.16
N SER A 531 -3.38 29.42 -5.28
CA SER A 531 -3.74 30.41 -6.30
C SER A 531 -2.97 31.70 -6.00
N GLU A 532 -1.99 32.04 -6.84
CA GLU A 532 -1.41 33.39 -6.88
C GLU A 532 -2.42 34.42 -7.39
#